data_AF-A0A818PRC7-F1
#
_entry.id   AF-A0A818PRC7-F1
#
_cell.length_a   1.000
_cell.length_b   1.000
_cell.length_c   1.000
_cell.angle_alpha   90.00
_cell.angle_beta   90.00
_cell.angle_gamma   90.00
#
_symmetry.space_group_name_H-M   'P 1'
#
loop_
_entity.id
_entity.type
_entity.pdbx_description
1 polymer ?
#
loop_
_entity_poly.entity_id
_entity_poly.type
_entity_poly.pdbx_seq_one_letter_code
_entity_poly.pdbx_strand_id
1 'polypeptide(L)'
;MTMGSDFQYENANEWFKNMDKLIRYVNAQQANGSNVNVFYSTPSCYLYALNNVSHTWTTKTDDFFPYAHHPHGFWTGYFTSRAALKRY
;
A
#
# COMPACT_ATOMS: atom_id res chain seq x y z
N MET A 1 2.96 -5.06 2.06
CA MET A 1 3.98 -4.13 1.51
C MET A 1 3.54 -3.74 0.10
N THR A 2 3.60 -2.46 -0.24
CA THR A 2 3.27 -1.95 -1.59
C THR A 2 4.56 -1.75 -2.38
N MET A 3 4.82 -2.60 -3.37
CA MET A 3 6.02 -2.53 -4.21
C MET A 3 5.69 -1.74 -5.47
N GLY A 4 5.78 -0.41 -5.40
CA GLY A 4 5.42 0.48 -6.51
C GLY A 4 5.33 1.96 -6.11
N SER A 5 5.24 2.83 -7.12
CA SER A 5 5.06 4.28 -7.01
C SER A 5 4.62 4.84 -8.38
N ASP A 6 4.48 6.16 -8.47
CA ASP A 6 4.09 6.89 -9.68
C ASP A 6 4.94 6.46 -10.89
N PHE A 7 4.27 6.05 -11.97
CA PHE A 7 4.87 5.64 -13.25
C PHE A 7 5.98 4.58 -13.16
N GLN A 8 5.97 3.73 -12.13
CA GLN A 8 6.91 2.62 -12.04
C GLN A 8 6.49 1.42 -12.92
N TYR A 9 7.41 0.45 -13.02
CA TYR A 9 7.26 -0.79 -13.80
C TYR A 9 7.24 -0.64 -15.33
N GLU A 10 7.67 0.51 -15.90
CA GLU A 10 7.93 0.61 -17.34
C GLU A 10 8.95 -0.46 -17.80
N ASN A 11 10.01 -0.66 -17.01
CA ASN A 11 10.87 -1.83 -17.09
C ASN A 11 10.63 -2.75 -15.88
N ALA A 12 9.60 -3.60 -15.96
CA ALA A 12 9.20 -4.48 -14.88
C ALA A 12 10.28 -5.52 -14.48
N ASN A 13 11.18 -5.89 -15.40
CA ASN A 13 12.19 -6.92 -15.16
C ASN A 13 13.14 -6.57 -14.01
N GLU A 14 13.50 -5.30 -13.87
CA GLU A 14 14.38 -4.84 -12.79
C GLU A 14 13.78 -5.11 -11.41
N TRP A 15 12.49 -4.79 -11.24
CA TRP A 15 11.76 -5.03 -10.00
C TRP A 15 11.62 -6.52 -9.71
N PHE A 16 11.11 -7.31 -10.67
CA PHE A 16 10.89 -8.75 -10.45
C PHE A 16 12.19 -9.50 -10.16
N LYS A 17 13.29 -9.19 -10.87
CA LYS A 17 14.60 -9.81 -10.61
C LYS A 17 15.10 -9.55 -9.19
N ASN A 18 14.88 -8.36 -8.65
CA ASN A 18 15.32 -8.03 -7.29
C ASN A 18 14.36 -8.57 -6.23
N MET A 19 13.05 -8.57 -6.48
CA MET A 19 12.06 -9.18 -5.59
C MET A 19 12.25 -10.69 -5.49
N ASP A 20 12.54 -11.40 -6.58
CA ASP A 20 12.82 -12.84 -6.57
C ASP A 20 14.02 -13.19 -5.69
N LYS A 21 15.09 -12.38 -5.77
CA LYS A 21 16.26 -12.53 -4.89
C LYS A 21 15.88 -12.32 -3.44
N LEU A 22 15.11 -11.27 -3.14
CA LEU A 22 14.67 -10.96 -1.78
C LEU A 22 13.83 -12.11 -1.21
N ILE A 23 12.86 -12.61 -1.98
CA ILE A 23 12.01 -13.75 -1.58
C ILE A 23 12.88 -14.96 -1.27
N ARG A 24 13.81 -15.31 -2.17
CA ARG A 24 14.71 -16.46 -2.00
C ARG A 24 15.55 -16.35 -0.74
N TYR A 25 16.26 -15.23 -0.55
CA TYR A 25 17.22 -15.11 0.54
C TYR A 25 16.55 -14.89 1.90
N VAL A 26 15.44 -14.16 1.97
CA VAL A 26 14.72 -13.97 3.23
C VAL A 26 14.08 -15.29 3.69
N ASN A 27 13.44 -16.04 2.78
CA ASN A 27 12.83 -17.31 3.15
C ASN A 27 13.89 -18.38 3.51
N ALA A 28 15.07 -18.34 2.88
CA ALA A 28 16.16 -19.24 3.25
C ALA A 28 16.66 -19.04 4.70
N GLN A 29 16.53 -17.83 5.26
CA GLN A 29 16.88 -17.57 6.66
C GLN A 29 15.94 -18.24 7.67
N GLN A 30 14.82 -18.83 7.23
CA GLN A 30 13.98 -19.67 8.10
C GLN A 30 14.77 -20.88 8.63
N ALA A 31 15.74 -21.40 7.86
CA ALA A 31 16.67 -22.44 8.32
C ALA A 31 17.56 -21.97 9.50
N ASN A 32 17.77 -20.66 9.62
CA ASN A 32 18.53 -20.03 10.69
C ASN A 32 17.63 -19.44 11.78
N GLY A 33 16.34 -19.84 11.84
CA GLY A 33 15.40 -19.44 12.88
C GLY A 33 14.61 -18.16 12.62
N SER A 34 14.63 -17.61 11.40
CA SER A 34 13.75 -16.49 11.04
C SER A 34 12.28 -16.94 10.97
N ASN A 35 11.38 -16.16 11.58
CA ASN A 35 9.92 -16.38 11.50
C ASN A 35 9.26 -15.59 10.35
N VAL A 36 10.06 -15.00 9.45
CA VAL A 36 9.56 -14.17 8.36
C VAL A 36 9.39 -15.00 7.10
N ASN A 37 8.23 -14.89 6.46
CA ASN A 37 7.95 -15.47 5.15
C ASN A 37 7.47 -14.37 4.18
N VAL A 38 8.12 -14.24 3.04
CA VAL A 38 7.81 -13.27 2.00
C VAL A 38 7.44 -13.96 0.70
N PHE A 39 6.44 -13.44 0.00
CA PHE A 39 5.92 -14.01 -1.24
C PHE A 39 5.20 -12.93 -2.06
N TYR A 40 5.04 -13.16 -3.36
CA TYR A 40 4.21 -12.31 -4.20
C TYR A 40 2.75 -12.42 -3.81
N SER A 41 2.07 -11.29 -3.72
CA SER A 41 0.68 -11.23 -3.28
C SER A 41 -0.08 -10.14 -4.01
N THR A 42 -1.39 -10.15 -3.83
CA THR A 42 -2.31 -9.11 -4.28
C THR A 42 -3.05 -8.52 -3.09
N PRO A 43 -3.62 -7.31 -3.19
CA PRO A 43 -4.44 -6.74 -2.12
C PRO A 43 -5.58 -7.68 -1.67
N SER A 44 -6.18 -8.43 -2.59
CA SER A 44 -7.22 -9.42 -2.29
C SER A 44 -6.70 -10.58 -1.45
N CYS A 45 -5.51 -11.12 -1.77
CA CYS A 45 -4.89 -12.18 -0.97
C CYS A 45 -4.54 -11.69 0.45
N TYR A 46 -4.09 -10.44 0.58
CA TYR A 46 -3.84 -9.82 1.88
C TYR A 46 -5.13 -9.68 2.70
N LEU A 47 -6.21 -9.14 2.11
CA LEU A 47 -7.50 -9.01 2.79
C LEU A 47 -8.09 -10.37 3.18
N TYR A 48 -7.98 -11.38 2.30
CA TYR A 48 -8.40 -12.75 2.60
C TYR A 48 -7.67 -13.30 3.82
N ALA A 49 -6.34 -13.13 3.89
CA ALA A 49 -5.57 -13.56 5.05
C ALA A 49 -5.99 -12.83 6.33
N LEU A 50 -6.23 -11.51 6.28
CA LEU A 50 -6.70 -10.74 7.43
C LEU A 50 -8.07 -11.21 7.95
N ASN A 51 -9.02 -11.49 7.05
CA ASN A 51 -10.36 -11.96 7.43
C ASN A 51 -10.34 -13.37 8.05
N ASN A 52 -9.31 -14.17 7.77
CA ASN A 52 -9.13 -15.49 8.36
C ASN A 52 -8.50 -15.45 9.76
N VAL A 53 -7.92 -14.31 10.17
CA VAL A 53 -7.41 -14.14 11.54
C VAL A 53 -8.59 -13.86 12.45
N SER A 54 -8.64 -14.50 13.62
CA SER A 54 -9.63 -14.23 14.67
C SER A 54 -9.36 -12.90 15.38
N HIS A 55 -9.46 -11.80 14.65
CA HIS A 55 -9.25 -10.44 15.13
C HIS A 55 -10.53 -9.62 15.02
N THR A 56 -10.82 -8.82 16.04
CA THR A 56 -11.94 -7.89 16.06
C THR A 56 -11.47 -6.49 15.65
N TRP A 57 -12.07 -5.94 14.59
CA TRP A 57 -11.72 -4.63 14.07
C TRP A 57 -12.59 -3.52 14.68
N THR A 58 -12.04 -2.29 14.76
CA THR A 58 -12.81 -1.13 15.20
C THR A 58 -13.76 -0.63 14.10
N THR A 59 -14.84 0.03 14.51
CA THR A 59 -15.82 0.62 13.59
C THR A 59 -15.53 2.11 13.37
N LYS A 60 -15.61 2.59 12.12
CA LYS A 60 -15.56 4.01 11.73
C LYS A 60 -16.82 4.36 10.94
N THR A 61 -17.46 5.48 11.26
CA THR A 61 -18.76 5.86 10.69
C THR A 61 -18.72 7.12 9.82
N ASP A 62 -17.83 8.07 10.12
CA ASP A 62 -17.79 9.38 9.42
C ASP A 62 -16.75 9.37 8.28
N ASP A 63 -16.53 10.52 7.65
CA ASP A 63 -15.58 10.68 6.56
C ASP A 63 -14.11 10.84 6.99
N PHE A 64 -13.26 11.15 6.00
CA PHE A 64 -11.83 11.45 6.13
C PHE A 64 -11.48 12.88 5.68
N PHE A 65 -12.45 13.80 5.66
CA PHE A 65 -12.22 15.20 5.29
C PHE A 65 -12.12 16.13 6.53
N PRO A 66 -11.30 17.19 6.47
CA PRO A 66 -10.32 17.53 5.43
C PRO A 66 -8.99 16.78 5.60
N TYR A 67 -8.34 16.43 4.48
CA TYR A 67 -7.01 15.82 4.52
C TYR A 67 -5.91 16.85 4.75
N ALA A 68 -4.95 16.53 5.61
CA ALA A 68 -3.73 17.31 5.81
C ALA A 68 -2.53 16.36 5.95
N HIS A 69 -1.49 16.60 5.16
CA HIS A 69 -0.29 15.77 5.16
C HIS A 69 0.82 16.24 6.14
N HIS A 70 0.74 17.48 6.61
CA HIS A 70 1.62 18.05 7.64
C HIS A 70 0.88 19.18 8.40
N PRO A 71 1.40 19.66 9.55
CA PRO A 71 0.81 20.79 10.26
C PRO A 71 0.63 22.01 9.35
N HIS A 72 -0.55 22.63 9.39
CA HIS A 72 -0.94 23.76 8.52
C HIS A 72 -0.95 23.46 6.99
N GLY A 73 -0.88 22.18 6.58
CA GLY A 73 -0.90 21.74 5.17
C GLY A 73 -2.21 21.09 4.76
N PHE A 74 -3.35 21.79 4.94
CA PHE A 74 -4.69 21.29 4.64
C PHE A 74 -5.02 21.36 3.14
N TRP A 75 -5.53 20.27 2.59
CA TRP A 75 -5.85 20.14 1.17
C TRP A 75 -7.30 20.56 0.90
N THR A 76 -7.72 21.72 1.39
CA THR A 76 -9.09 22.23 1.15
C THR A 76 -9.16 23.15 -0.07
N GLY A 77 -8.03 23.65 -0.57
CA GLY A 77 -8.00 24.56 -1.73
C GLY A 77 -8.50 23.91 -3.03
N TYR A 78 -8.33 22.60 -3.20
CA TYR A 78 -8.78 21.92 -4.43
C TYR A 78 -10.31 21.83 -4.54
N PHE A 79 -11.05 22.09 -3.45
CA PHE A 79 -12.50 22.19 -3.46
C PHE A 79 -12.99 23.32 -4.39
N THR A 80 -12.25 24.42 -4.49
CA THR A 80 -12.61 25.58 -5.35
C THR A 80 -11.64 25.80 -6.53
N SER A 81 -10.48 25.14 -6.54
CA SER A 81 -9.49 25.28 -7.62
C SER A 81 -10.09 25.01 -9.00
N ARG A 82 -9.80 25.88 -9.98
CA ARG A 82 -10.32 25.83 -11.36
C ARG A 82 -11.86 25.85 -11.42
N ALA A 83 -12.49 26.84 -10.77
CA ALA A 83 -13.94 26.96 -10.67
C ALA A 83 -14.69 26.93 -12.01
N ALA A 84 -14.14 27.52 -13.07
CA ALA A 84 -14.74 27.47 -14.40
C ALA A 84 -14.87 26.03 -14.92
N LEU A 85 -13.85 25.18 -14.73
CA LEU A 85 -13.89 23.76 -15.10
C LEU A 85 -14.86 22.96 -14.22
N LYS A 86 -14.97 23.29 -12.94
CA LYS A 86 -15.93 22.62 -12.04
C LYS A 86 -17.40 22.93 -12.37
N ARG A 87 -17.66 24.01 -13.12
CA ARG A 87 -19.01 24.43 -13.55
C ARG A 87 -19.30 24.13 -15.02
N TYR A 88 -18.31 23.75 -15.81
CA TYR A 88 -18.47 23.43 -17.24
C TYR A 88 -19.17 22.08 -17.41
#